data_AF-A0A8T1EG40-F1
#
_entry.id   AF-A0A8T1EG40-F1
#
_cell.length_a   1.000
_cell.length_b   1.000
_cell.length_c   1.000
_cell.angle_alpha   90.00
_cell.angle_beta   90.00
_cell.angle_gamma   90.00
#
_symmetry.space_group_name_H-M   'P 1'
#
loop_
_entity.id
_entity.type
_entity.pdbx_description
1 polymer ?
#
loop_
_entity_poly.entity_id
_entity_poly.type
_entity_poly.pdbx_seq_one_letter_code
_entity_poly.pdbx_strand_id
1 'polypeptide(L)'
;MGKERFTINPFPALALTDDEKNQLLELGRTIIEANFERDNPFFKGGRKVGPNVLDVCKTGLMDPAGDMIRMLAVPVMTEAFLSPLRYVHCGQMRKLTWKMEKAHAEARLHGAPNPGASCVTCSKTSTGWKLGKSASTCKSCFRVVCSGCKIKKKISIVTADLALSEKKITFCSACLADASTSSAVDIAAAQIQENTRRNDIVRSVTSHSSSSSDLLASR
;
A
#
# COMPACT_ATOMS: atom_id res chain seq x y z
N MET A 1 -12.55 -24.93 27.18
CA MET A 1 -12.74 -23.47 27.22
C MET A 1 -12.33 -22.88 25.87
N GLY A 2 -13.31 -22.43 25.08
CA GLY A 2 -13.11 -21.96 23.71
C GLY A 2 -12.43 -20.58 23.67
N LYS A 3 -11.46 -20.41 22.78
CA LYS A 3 -10.85 -19.11 22.46
C LYS A 3 -11.79 -18.34 21.54
N GLU A 4 -12.86 -17.77 22.08
CA GLU A 4 -13.61 -16.75 21.34
C GLU A 4 -12.73 -15.51 21.24
N ARG A 5 -12.25 -15.27 20.02
CA ARG A 5 -11.48 -14.09 19.68
C ARG A 5 -12.44 -12.89 19.75
N PHE A 6 -12.00 -11.82 20.43
CA PHE A 6 -12.60 -10.48 20.39
C PHE A 6 -12.51 -9.85 18.98
N THR A 7 -13.00 -10.55 17.95
CA THR A 7 -13.02 -10.09 16.55
C THR A 7 -14.39 -9.56 16.12
N ILE A 8 -15.40 -9.63 16.99
CA ILE A 8 -16.72 -9.06 16.72
C ILE A 8 -16.70 -7.64 17.26
N ASN A 9 -16.75 -6.67 16.34
CA ASN A 9 -16.91 -5.26 16.68
C ASN A 9 -18.21 -5.12 17.50
N PRO A 10 -18.15 -4.73 18.80
CA PRO A 10 -19.33 -4.63 19.65
C PRO A 10 -20.21 -3.43 19.29
N PHE A 11 -19.74 -2.55 18.40
CA PHE A 11 -20.49 -1.40 17.92
C PHE A 11 -21.24 -1.74 16.63
N PRO A 12 -22.47 -1.21 16.45
CA PRO A 12 -23.16 -1.31 15.17
C PRO A 12 -22.30 -0.69 14.06
N ALA A 13 -22.49 -1.15 12.83
CA ALA A 13 -21.81 -0.56 11.68
C ALA A 13 -22.09 0.94 11.64
N LEU A 14 -21.03 1.75 11.69
CA LEU A 14 -21.14 3.21 11.66
C LEU A 14 -21.73 3.63 10.31
N ALA A 15 -22.98 4.09 10.32
CA ALA A 15 -23.66 4.60 9.14
C ALA A 15 -23.24 6.06 8.90
N LEU A 16 -22.32 6.26 7.96
CA LEU A 16 -21.87 7.60 7.55
C LEU A 16 -22.68 8.07 6.34
N THR A 17 -23.23 9.28 6.43
CA THR A 17 -23.75 10.03 5.29
C THR A 17 -22.62 10.37 4.32
N ASP A 18 -22.95 10.68 3.06
CA ASP A 18 -21.92 11.05 2.07
C ASP A 18 -21.24 12.37 2.45
N ASP A 19 -21.95 13.29 3.13
CA ASP A 19 -21.37 14.52 3.66
C ASP A 19 -20.34 14.25 4.76
N GLU A 20 -20.64 13.37 5.73
CA GLU A 20 -19.69 12.96 6.77
C GLU A 20 -18.47 12.24 6.16
N LYS A 21 -18.66 11.39 5.15
CA LYS A 21 -17.54 10.77 4.43
C LYS A 21 -16.66 11.83 3.76
N ASN A 22 -17.27 12.83 3.11
CA ASN A 22 -16.54 13.92 2.48
C ASN A 22 -15.76 14.75 3.51
N GLN A 23 -16.36 15.04 4.67
CA GLN A 23 -15.67 15.72 5.78
C GLN A 23 -14.49 14.90 6.31
N LEU A 24 -14.63 13.58 6.46
CA LEU A 24 -13.55 12.70 6.89
C LEU A 24 -12.43 12.61 5.87
N LEU A 25 -12.76 12.58 4.56
CA LEU A 25 -11.77 12.61 3.49
C LEU A 25 -10.99 13.92 3.47
N GLU A 26 -11.69 15.05 3.66
CA GLU A 26 -11.06 16.37 3.72
C GLU A 26 -10.14 16.48 4.93
N LEU A 27 -10.62 16.07 6.11
CA LEU A 27 -9.81 16.01 7.33
C LEU A 27 -8.55 15.14 7.13
N GLY A 28 -8.72 13.97 6.50
CA GLY A 28 -7.60 13.10 6.17
C GLY A 28 -6.58 13.78 5.26
N ARG A 29 -7.03 14.49 4.22
CA ARG A 29 -6.16 15.27 3.33
C ARG A 29 -5.43 16.36 4.09
N THR A 30 -6.12 17.15 4.89
CA THR A 30 -5.53 18.24 5.70
C THR A 30 -4.45 17.71 6.64
N ILE A 31 -4.69 16.58 7.31
CA ILE A 31 -3.69 15.96 8.21
C ILE A 31 -2.46 15.50 7.42
N ILE A 32 -2.66 14.89 6.25
CA ILE A 32 -1.56 14.44 5.38
C ILE A 32 -0.72 15.65 4.92
N GLU A 33 -1.36 16.71 4.47
CA GLU A 33 -0.71 17.94 4.02
C GLU A 33 0.06 18.61 5.16
N ALA A 34 -0.55 18.78 6.33
CA ALA A 34 0.11 19.36 7.50
C ALA A 34 1.33 18.54 7.96
N ASN A 35 1.26 17.21 7.89
CA ASN A 35 2.41 16.35 8.17
C ASN A 35 3.50 16.49 7.08
N PHE A 36 3.10 16.57 5.82
CA PHE A 36 4.03 16.75 4.72
C PHE A 36 4.77 18.09 4.80
N GLU A 37 4.08 19.18 5.09
CA GLU A 37 4.68 20.51 5.29
C GLU A 37 5.68 20.52 6.45
N ARG A 38 5.30 19.90 7.58
CA ARG A 38 6.17 19.75 8.76
C ARG A 38 7.45 18.98 8.43
N ASP A 39 7.35 17.96 7.59
CA ASP A 39 8.46 17.07 7.24
C ASP A 39 9.15 17.45 5.92
N ASN A 40 8.66 18.46 5.19
CA ASN A 40 9.28 18.95 3.96
C ASN A 40 10.74 19.41 4.17
N PRO A 41 11.10 20.13 5.25
CA PRO A 41 12.49 20.47 5.54
C PRO A 41 13.38 19.24 5.74
N PHE A 42 12.84 18.14 6.28
CA PHE A 42 13.56 16.88 6.44
C PHE A 42 13.98 16.31 5.08
N PHE A 43 13.09 16.33 4.10
CA PHE A 43 13.42 15.86 2.75
C PHE A 43 14.37 16.79 2.00
N LYS A 44 14.25 18.12 2.19
CA LYS A 44 15.13 19.10 1.55
C LYS A 44 16.53 19.18 2.17
N GLY A 45 16.65 18.95 3.48
CA GLY A 45 17.93 18.99 4.21
C GLY A 45 18.75 17.69 4.10
N GLY A 46 18.19 16.65 3.49
CA GLY A 46 18.86 15.37 3.32
C GLY A 46 20.02 15.42 2.35
N ARG A 47 21.15 14.82 2.72
CA ARG A 47 22.32 14.66 1.85
C ARG A 47 22.30 13.28 1.21
N LYS A 48 22.45 13.22 -0.12
CA LYS A 48 22.67 11.95 -0.82
C LYS A 48 24.08 11.44 -0.54
N VAL A 49 24.17 10.30 0.12
CA VAL A 49 25.45 9.64 0.47
C VAL A 49 25.71 8.38 -0.37
N GLY A 50 24.73 7.93 -1.14
CA GLY A 50 24.88 6.81 -2.07
C GLY A 50 23.66 6.60 -2.97
N PRO A 51 23.68 5.55 -3.82
CA PRO A 51 22.53 5.15 -4.62
C PRO A 51 21.36 4.76 -3.71
N ASN A 52 20.22 5.45 -3.83
CA ASN A 52 19.03 5.23 -3.00
C ASN A 52 19.26 5.37 -1.48
N VAL A 53 20.31 6.09 -1.04
CA VAL A 53 20.59 6.36 0.38
C VAL A 53 20.69 7.87 0.61
N LEU A 54 19.85 8.35 1.53
CA LEU A 54 19.85 9.72 2.03
C LEU A 54 20.27 9.69 3.51
N ASP A 55 21.20 10.55 3.87
CA ASP A 55 21.54 10.87 5.24
C ASP A 55 20.76 12.12 5.66
N VAL A 56 19.96 12.01 6.71
CA VAL A 56 19.05 13.06 7.15
C VAL A 56 19.10 13.16 8.67
N CYS A 57 19.37 14.36 9.17
CA CYS A 57 19.34 14.68 10.59
C CYS A 57 18.15 15.60 10.88
N LYS A 58 17.30 15.23 11.85
CA LYS A 58 16.22 16.07 12.38
C LYS A 58 16.55 16.39 13.83
N THR A 59 16.79 17.66 14.11
CA THR A 59 17.04 18.16 15.47
C THR A 59 15.89 19.07 15.87
N GLY A 60 15.49 19.03 17.13
CA GLY A 60 14.56 20.00 17.68
C GLY A 60 14.73 20.14 19.18
N LEU A 61 14.41 21.33 19.66
CA LEU A 61 14.40 21.68 21.07
C LEU A 61 12.94 21.88 21.49
N MET A 62 12.56 21.30 22.63
CA MET A 62 11.22 21.46 23.19
C MET A 62 11.30 21.68 24.70
N ASP A 63 10.46 22.59 25.19
CA ASP A 63 10.26 22.82 26.62
C ASP A 63 8.84 22.36 27.01
N PRO A 64 8.71 21.22 27.73
CA PRO A 64 7.42 20.71 28.15
C PRO A 64 6.81 21.43 29.37
N ALA A 65 7.49 22.41 29.99
CA ALA A 65 6.99 23.23 31.10
C ALA A 65 6.14 22.47 32.15
N GLY A 66 6.79 21.77 33.09
CA GLY A 66 6.15 21.10 34.23
C GLY A 66 6.36 19.58 34.29
N ASP A 67 6.23 18.98 35.48
CA ASP A 67 6.63 17.58 35.74
C ASP A 67 5.71 16.52 35.09
N MET A 68 4.40 16.78 35.03
CA MET A 68 3.43 15.83 34.45
C MET A 68 3.38 15.85 32.92
N ILE A 69 3.94 16.88 32.27
CA ILE A 69 3.92 17.02 30.80
C ILE A 69 5.07 16.24 30.17
N ARG A 70 6.21 16.04 30.85
CA ARG A 70 7.34 15.31 30.26
C ARG A 70 7.02 13.85 29.92
N MET A 71 6.33 13.12 30.80
CA MET A 71 6.02 11.69 30.59
C MET A 71 5.03 11.46 29.43
N LEU A 72 4.11 12.41 29.19
CA LEU A 72 3.12 12.33 28.11
C LEU A 72 3.62 12.99 26.81
N ALA A 73 4.28 14.14 26.91
CA ALA A 73 4.74 14.90 25.76
C ALA A 73 5.94 14.26 25.07
N VAL A 74 6.91 13.72 25.82
CA VAL A 74 8.12 13.16 25.21
C VAL A 74 7.81 12.00 24.25
N PRO A 75 6.94 11.01 24.57
CA PRO A 75 6.58 9.96 23.61
C PRO A 75 5.88 10.48 22.37
N VAL A 76 4.89 11.37 22.52
CA VAL A 76 4.14 11.96 21.38
C VAL A 76 5.07 12.74 20.47
N MET A 77 5.99 13.51 21.06
CA MET A 77 6.97 14.28 20.31
C MET A 77 7.98 13.37 19.63
N THR A 78 8.50 12.35 20.31
CA THR A 78 9.42 11.37 19.72
C THR A 78 8.76 10.68 18.51
N GLU A 79 7.49 10.30 18.62
CA GLU A 79 6.71 9.75 17.51
C GLU A 79 6.60 10.75 16.35
N ALA A 80 6.36 12.03 16.62
CA ALA A 80 6.33 13.09 15.59
C ALA A 80 7.72 13.41 14.98
N PHE A 81 8.81 13.19 15.72
CA PHE A 81 10.17 13.31 15.19
C PHE A 81 10.57 12.12 14.32
N LEU A 82 10.13 10.91 14.67
CA LEU A 82 10.44 9.67 13.95
C LEU A 82 9.42 9.32 12.86
N SER A 83 8.27 10.00 12.81
CA SER A 83 7.27 9.84 11.74
C SER A 83 7.85 9.88 10.32
N PRO A 84 8.85 10.73 9.99
CA PRO A 84 9.36 10.79 8.63
C PRO A 84 10.04 9.50 8.18
N LEU A 85 10.62 8.74 9.12
CA LEU A 85 11.25 7.45 8.84
C LEU A 85 10.25 6.44 8.28
N ARG A 86 8.96 6.59 8.60
CA ARG A 86 7.90 5.75 8.04
C ARG A 86 7.67 6.01 6.56
N TYR A 87 7.96 7.22 6.04
CA TYR A 87 7.80 7.49 4.60
C TYR A 87 8.68 6.61 3.74
N VAL A 88 9.89 6.26 4.20
CA VAL A 88 10.75 5.32 3.48
C VAL A 88 10.04 3.97 3.37
N HIS A 89 9.59 3.41 4.49
CA HIS A 89 8.87 2.13 4.50
C HIS A 89 7.60 2.19 3.64
N CYS A 90 6.78 3.24 3.79
CA CYS A 90 5.56 3.45 3.01
C CYS A 90 5.86 3.55 1.51
N GLY A 91 6.92 4.26 1.12
CA GLY A 91 7.39 4.37 -0.26
C GLY A 91 7.84 3.02 -0.81
N GLN A 92 8.64 2.26 -0.06
CA GLN A 92 9.04 0.90 -0.46
C GLN A 92 7.84 -0.03 -0.63
N MET A 93 6.88 0.03 0.30
CA MET A 93 5.67 -0.77 0.22
C MET A 93 4.80 -0.36 -0.96
N ARG A 94 4.69 0.93 -1.26
CA ARG A 94 3.96 1.44 -2.42
C ARG A 94 4.57 0.99 -3.73
N LYS A 95 5.90 1.05 -3.87
CA LYS A 95 6.62 0.52 -5.04
C LYS A 95 6.36 -0.97 -5.22
N LEU A 96 6.44 -1.75 -4.13
CA LEU A 96 6.15 -3.19 -4.16
C LEU A 96 4.70 -3.48 -4.57
N THR A 97 3.74 -2.76 -3.99
CA THR A 97 2.32 -2.89 -4.34
C THR A 97 2.08 -2.57 -5.81
N TRP A 98 2.62 -1.47 -6.32
CA TRP A 98 2.44 -1.09 -7.72
C TRP A 98 3.02 -2.14 -8.68
N LYS A 99 4.25 -2.64 -8.43
CA LYS A 99 4.85 -3.70 -9.28
C LYS A 99 4.04 -4.98 -9.23
N MET A 100 3.51 -5.35 -8.07
CA MET A 100 2.62 -6.50 -7.91
C MET A 100 1.31 -6.30 -8.71
N GLU A 101 0.64 -5.17 -8.54
CA GLU A 101 -0.61 -4.85 -9.24
C GLU A 101 -0.43 -4.84 -10.76
N LYS A 102 0.67 -4.24 -11.24
CA LYS A 102 1.02 -4.23 -12.66
C LYS A 102 1.22 -5.63 -13.21
N ALA A 103 2.02 -6.46 -12.56
CA ALA A 103 2.23 -7.85 -12.97
C ALA A 103 0.92 -8.66 -12.95
N HIS A 104 0.02 -8.36 -12.01
CA HIS A 104 -1.30 -8.96 -11.95
C HIS A 104 -2.25 -8.48 -13.06
N ALA A 105 -2.17 -7.22 -13.46
CA ALA A 105 -2.92 -6.69 -14.59
C ALA A 105 -2.45 -7.34 -15.89
N GLU A 106 -1.14 -7.45 -16.10
CA GLU A 106 -0.53 -8.14 -17.25
C GLU A 106 -0.94 -9.62 -17.30
N ALA A 107 -0.92 -10.32 -16.16
CA ALA A 107 -1.33 -11.72 -16.06
C ALA A 107 -2.84 -11.92 -16.33
N ARG A 108 -3.70 -10.91 -16.13
CA ARG A 108 -5.13 -10.98 -16.49
C ARG A 108 -5.33 -10.87 -18.00
N LEU A 109 -4.46 -10.16 -18.70
CA LEU A 109 -4.54 -9.97 -20.15
C LEU A 109 -3.88 -11.12 -20.92
N HIS A 110 -2.72 -11.59 -20.46
CA HIS A 110 -1.89 -12.56 -21.18
C HIS A 110 -1.84 -13.95 -20.52
N GLY A 111 -2.50 -14.13 -19.38
CA GLY A 111 -2.38 -15.33 -18.56
C GLY A 111 -1.21 -15.26 -17.58
N ALA A 112 -1.33 -15.98 -16.46
CA ALA A 112 -0.25 -16.04 -15.47
C ALA A 112 0.95 -16.86 -16.00
N PRO A 113 2.18 -16.37 -15.84
CA PRO A 113 3.37 -17.14 -16.17
C PRO A 113 3.42 -18.48 -15.44
N ASN A 114 4.00 -19.50 -16.07
CA ASN A 114 4.21 -20.80 -15.43
C ASN A 114 5.07 -20.63 -14.15
N PRO A 115 4.56 -21.04 -12.97
CA PRO A 115 5.28 -20.92 -11.70
C PRO A 115 6.61 -21.68 -11.63
N GLY A 116 6.80 -22.72 -12.45
CA GLY A 116 7.92 -23.64 -12.38
C GLY A 116 7.86 -24.59 -11.18
N ALA A 117 8.79 -25.56 -11.12
CA ALA A 117 8.85 -26.59 -10.07
C ALA A 117 9.91 -26.31 -8.99
N SER A 118 10.84 -25.39 -9.24
CA SER A 118 11.94 -25.04 -8.36
C SER A 118 11.75 -23.66 -7.73
N CYS A 119 12.31 -23.48 -6.53
CA CYS A 119 12.25 -22.21 -5.85
C CYS A 119 13.03 -21.13 -6.63
N VAL A 120 12.38 -20.01 -6.94
CA VAL A 120 13.00 -18.88 -7.66
C VAL A 120 14.22 -18.28 -6.94
N THR A 121 14.36 -18.47 -5.63
CA THR A 121 15.45 -17.88 -4.84
C THR A 121 16.63 -18.81 -4.65
N CYS A 122 16.39 -20.09 -4.34
CA CYS A 122 17.45 -21.03 -4.00
C CYS A 122 17.57 -22.22 -4.96
N SER A 123 16.76 -22.24 -6.03
CA SER A 123 16.71 -23.26 -7.09
C SER A 123 16.39 -24.69 -6.62
N LYS A 124 16.19 -24.91 -5.32
CA LYS A 124 15.77 -26.21 -4.78
C LYS A 124 14.38 -26.53 -5.29
N THR A 125 14.21 -27.71 -5.87
CA THR A 125 12.90 -28.30 -6.16
C THR A 125 12.08 -28.35 -4.88
N SER A 126 10.80 -28.00 -4.93
CA SER A 126 9.94 -28.08 -3.76
C SER A 126 9.64 -29.55 -3.42
N THR A 127 10.60 -30.25 -2.82
CA THR A 127 10.58 -31.70 -2.51
C THR A 127 9.64 -32.09 -1.36
N GLY A 128 8.64 -31.27 -1.06
CA GLY A 128 7.76 -31.43 0.11
C GLY A 128 6.28 -31.63 -0.22
N TRP A 129 5.94 -32.07 -1.44
CA TRP A 129 4.55 -32.36 -1.82
C TRP A 129 4.02 -33.58 -1.05
N LYS A 130 3.42 -33.31 0.11
CA LYS A 130 2.37 -34.16 0.66
C LYS A 130 1.02 -33.59 0.22
N LEU A 131 0.21 -34.48 -0.34
CA LEU A 131 -1.19 -34.36 -0.74
C LEU A 131 -1.94 -33.18 -0.06
N GLY A 132 -2.32 -32.16 -0.84
CA GLY A 132 -3.31 -31.15 -0.43
C GLY A 132 -2.84 -29.72 -0.13
N LYS A 133 -1.53 -29.39 -0.16
CA LYS A 133 -1.06 -27.99 0.02
C LYS A 133 -0.46 -27.43 -1.27
N SER A 134 -1.06 -26.34 -1.78
CA SER A 134 -0.53 -25.61 -2.94
C SER A 134 0.85 -25.01 -2.63
N ALA A 135 1.75 -25.03 -3.62
CA ALA A 135 3.05 -24.41 -3.50
C ALA A 135 2.89 -22.89 -3.28
N SER A 136 3.63 -22.33 -2.31
CA SER A 136 3.65 -20.88 -2.14
C SER A 136 4.35 -20.23 -3.33
N THR A 137 3.69 -19.27 -3.99
CA THR A 137 4.25 -18.49 -5.09
C THR A 137 4.51 -17.05 -4.67
N CYS A 138 5.49 -16.42 -5.31
CA CYS A 138 5.70 -14.98 -5.20
C CYS A 138 4.55 -14.26 -5.91
N LYS A 139 3.90 -13.31 -5.25
CA LYS A 139 2.75 -12.58 -5.82
C LYS A 139 3.12 -11.53 -6.87
N SER A 140 4.41 -11.22 -7.02
CA SER A 140 4.91 -10.29 -8.03
C SER A 140 5.42 -11.01 -9.30
N CYS A 141 6.16 -12.11 -9.17
CA CYS A 141 6.71 -12.84 -10.34
C CYS A 141 6.06 -14.19 -10.62
N PHE A 142 5.05 -14.60 -9.84
CA PHE A 142 4.28 -15.84 -9.96
C PHE A 142 5.05 -17.16 -9.76
N ARG A 143 6.37 -17.11 -9.57
CA ARG A 143 7.23 -18.30 -9.40
C ARG A 143 7.14 -18.91 -8.01
N VAL A 144 7.44 -20.22 -7.90
CA VAL A 144 7.45 -20.97 -6.64
C VAL A 144 8.52 -20.44 -5.68
N VAL A 145 8.18 -20.38 -4.39
CA VAL A 145 9.06 -20.01 -3.29
C VAL A 145 8.95 -21.05 -2.19
N CYS A 146 10.07 -21.61 -1.73
CA CYS A 146 10.07 -22.59 -0.65
C CYS A 146 9.77 -21.96 0.71
N SER A 147 9.52 -22.79 1.73
CA SER A 147 9.22 -22.32 3.09
C SER A 147 10.32 -21.46 3.72
N GLY A 148 11.58 -21.70 3.38
CA GLY A 148 12.74 -20.93 3.88
C GLY A 148 12.97 -19.62 3.13
N CYS A 149 12.56 -19.53 1.86
CA CYS A 149 12.77 -18.33 1.03
C CYS A 149 11.53 -17.43 0.97
N LYS A 150 10.38 -17.86 1.50
CA LYS A 150 9.14 -17.06 1.45
C LYS A 150 9.24 -15.88 2.41
N ILE A 151 9.11 -14.67 1.87
CA ILE A 151 9.10 -13.45 2.67
C ILE A 151 7.67 -12.90 2.65
N LYS A 152 7.07 -12.76 3.82
CA LYS A 152 5.70 -12.25 3.93
C LYS A 152 5.73 -10.75 4.22
N LYS A 153 5.12 -9.95 3.35
CA LYS A 153 4.90 -8.52 3.57
C LYS A 153 3.42 -8.24 3.72
N LYS A 154 3.09 -7.25 4.53
CA LYS A 154 1.73 -6.80 4.71
C LYS A 154 1.46 -5.68 3.72
N ILE A 155 0.46 -5.86 2.87
CA ILE A 155 0.05 -4.91 1.85
C ILE A 155 -1.32 -4.36 2.21
N SER A 156 -1.41 -3.04 2.32
CA SER A 156 -2.68 -2.35 2.52
C SER A 156 -3.38 -2.16 1.17
N ILE A 157 -4.62 -2.62 1.07
CA ILE A 157 -5.44 -2.59 -0.14
C ILE A 157 -6.78 -1.97 0.23
N VAL A 158 -7.20 -0.96 -0.53
CA VAL A 158 -8.53 -0.38 -0.42
C VAL A 158 -9.52 -1.32 -1.10
N THR A 159 -10.49 -1.84 -0.36
CA THR A 159 -11.54 -2.70 -0.88
C THR A 159 -12.69 -1.88 -1.47
N ALA A 160 -13.62 -2.54 -2.17
CA ALA A 160 -14.72 -1.86 -2.88
C ALA A 160 -15.69 -1.11 -1.95
N ASP A 161 -15.75 -1.51 -0.68
CA ASP A 161 -16.45 -0.84 0.42
C ASP A 161 -15.67 0.36 1.00
N LEU A 162 -14.60 0.80 0.34
CA LEU A 162 -13.66 1.84 0.77
C LEU A 162 -12.92 1.52 2.08
N ALA A 163 -12.99 0.29 2.59
CA ALA A 163 -12.24 -0.12 3.77
C ALA A 163 -10.77 -0.38 3.43
N LEU A 164 -9.88 -0.07 4.39
CA LEU A 164 -8.47 -0.42 4.26
C LEU A 164 -8.23 -1.83 4.82
N SER A 165 -8.01 -2.79 3.93
CA SER A 165 -7.70 -4.18 4.31
C SER A 165 -6.21 -4.45 4.25
N GLU A 166 -5.63 -5.01 5.30
CA GLU A 166 -4.22 -5.40 5.33
C GLU A 166 -4.09 -6.90 5.01
N LYS A 167 -3.48 -7.24 3.88
CA LYS A 167 -3.29 -8.63 3.44
C LYS A 167 -1.83 -9.06 3.56
N LYS A 168 -1.61 -10.23 4.13
CA LYS A 168 -0.27 -10.84 4.24
C LYS A 168 0.08 -11.58 2.95
N ILE A 169 0.94 -10.98 2.13
CA ILE A 169 1.29 -11.47 0.78
C ILE A 169 2.73 -12.02 0.77
N THR A 170 2.96 -13.07 -0.02
CA THR A 170 4.27 -13.73 -0.15
C THR A 170 5.04 -13.18 -1.33
N PHE A 171 6.31 -12.87 -1.11
CA PHE A 171 7.28 -12.40 -2.12
C PHE A 171 8.59 -13.19 -2.02
N CYS A 172 9.33 -13.25 -3.13
CA CYS A 172 10.72 -13.69 -3.13
C CYS A 172 11.65 -12.50 -2.85
N SER A 173 12.89 -12.78 -2.43
CA SER A 173 13.90 -11.74 -2.15
C SER A 173 14.21 -10.88 -3.37
N ALA A 174 14.28 -11.48 -4.57
CA ALA A 174 14.57 -10.77 -5.81
C ALA A 174 13.52 -9.68 -6.11
N CYS A 175 12.22 -10.01 -6.04
CA CYS A 175 11.16 -9.02 -6.25
C CYS A 175 11.14 -7.93 -5.17
N LEU A 176 11.48 -8.26 -3.92
CA LEU A 176 11.60 -7.25 -2.86
C LEU A 176 12.77 -6.30 -3.12
N ALA A 177 13.94 -6.83 -3.50
CA ALA A 177 15.11 -6.04 -3.82
C ALA A 177 14.84 -5.13 -5.03
N ASP A 178 14.29 -5.69 -6.10
CA ASP A 178 13.93 -4.98 -7.33
C ASP A 178 12.91 -3.85 -7.06
N ALA A 179 11.85 -4.12 -6.30
CA ALA A 179 10.93 -3.07 -5.86
C ALA A 179 11.64 -1.98 -5.05
N SER A 180 12.61 -2.37 -4.21
CA SER A 180 13.30 -1.43 -3.34
C SER A 180 14.24 -0.48 -4.08
N THR A 181 14.87 -0.95 -5.16
CA THR A 181 15.80 -0.20 -5.99
C THR A 181 15.14 0.50 -7.17
N SER A 182 13.86 0.24 -7.43
CA SER A 182 13.10 0.90 -8.49
C SER A 182 12.94 2.39 -8.22
N SER A 183 12.97 3.17 -9.30
CA SER A 183 12.75 4.62 -9.31
C SER A 183 11.35 4.96 -8.78
N ALA A 184 11.29 5.75 -7.72
CA ALA A 184 10.03 6.20 -7.15
C ALA A 184 9.30 7.18 -8.07
N VAL A 185 10.05 8.03 -8.78
CA VAL A 185 9.51 9.03 -9.70
C VAL A 185 8.82 8.36 -10.88
N ASP A 186 9.46 7.37 -11.49
CA ASP A 186 8.90 6.69 -12.66
C ASP A 186 7.64 5.90 -12.30
N ILE A 187 7.66 5.22 -11.14
CA ILE A 187 6.49 4.51 -10.62
C ILE A 187 5.34 5.47 -10.34
N ALA A 188 5.63 6.62 -9.69
CA ALA A 188 4.61 7.63 -9.40
C ALA A 188 4.01 8.21 -10.69
N ALA A 189 4.86 8.59 -11.66
CA ALA A 189 4.42 9.11 -12.95
C ALA A 189 3.55 8.10 -13.70
N ALA A 190 3.97 6.84 -13.79
CA ALA A 190 3.19 5.78 -14.43
C ALA A 190 1.85 5.55 -13.72
N GLN A 191 1.84 5.59 -12.38
CA GLN A 191 0.62 5.43 -11.61
C GLN A 191 -0.37 6.59 -11.82
N ILE A 192 0.12 7.83 -11.90
CA ILE A 192 -0.70 9.02 -12.18
C ILE A 192 -1.34 8.89 -13.56
N GLN A 193 -0.55 8.56 -14.59
CA GLN A 193 -1.06 8.38 -15.95
C GLN A 193 -2.14 7.30 -16.02
N GLU A 194 -1.94 6.17 -15.35
CA GLU A 194 -2.93 5.08 -15.36
C GLU A 194 -4.20 5.41 -14.57
N ASN A 195 -4.09 6.17 -13.48
CA ASN A 195 -5.25 6.68 -12.75
C ASN A 195 -6.05 7.67 -13.60
N THR A 196 -5.39 8.60 -14.30
CA THR A 196 -6.05 9.56 -15.20
C THR A 196 -6.83 8.81 -16.29
N ARG A 197 -6.20 7.84 -16.96
CA ARG A 197 -6.86 7.03 -17.99
C ARG A 197 -8.09 6.27 -17.45
N ARG A 198 -8.00 5.71 -16.23
CA ARG A 198 -9.14 5.05 -15.58
C ARG A 198 -10.27 6.02 -15.27
N ASN A 199 -9.95 7.22 -14.78
CA ASN A 199 -10.95 8.24 -14.50
C ASN A 199 -11.65 8.73 -15.78
N ASP A 200 -10.91 8.87 -16.88
CA ASP A 200 -11.48 9.25 -18.18
C ASP A 200 -12.38 8.16 -18.76
N ILE A 201 -12.03 6.87 -18.58
CA ILE A 201 -12.91 5.75 -18.92
C ILE A 201 -14.18 5.78 -18.07
N VAL A 202 -14.06 5.90 -16.74
CA VAL A 202 -15.25 5.95 -15.86
C VAL A 202 -16.16 7.11 -16.26
N ARG A 203 -15.59 8.29 -16.53
CA ARG A 203 -16.34 9.46 -17.01
C ARG A 203 -17.03 9.20 -18.35
N SER A 204 -16.33 8.63 -19.33
CA SER A 204 -16.94 8.32 -20.63
C SER A 204 -18.06 7.28 -20.52
N VAL A 205 -17.91 6.22 -19.72
CA VAL A 205 -18.98 5.23 -19.51
C VAL A 205 -20.20 5.86 -18.83
N THR A 206 -20.01 6.78 -17.88
CA THR A 206 -21.12 7.52 -17.27
C THR A 206 -21.79 8.51 -18.22
N SER A 207 -21.04 9.12 -19.15
CA SER A 207 -21.58 10.08 -20.13
C SER A 207 -22.45 9.43 -21.22
N HIS A 208 -22.25 8.15 -21.52
CA HIS A 208 -23.07 7.42 -22.50
C HIS A 208 -24.40 6.90 -21.92
N SER A 209 -24.62 7.03 -20.61
CA SER A 209 -25.85 6.56 -19.95
C SER A 209 -26.99 7.60 -20.01
N SER A 210 -26.76 8.78 -20.59
CA SER A 210 -27.73 9.89 -20.64
C SER A 210 -28.42 10.10 -22.00
N SER A 211 -28.31 9.16 -22.95
CA SER A 211 -28.96 9.31 -24.26
C SER A 211 -29.54 7.99 -24.78
N SER A 212 -30.67 7.59 -24.19
CA SER A 212 -31.67 6.72 -24.83
C SER A 212 -32.90 6.61 -23.95
N SER A 213 -33.75 7.64 -23.96
CA SER A 213 -35.14 7.56 -23.47
C SER A 213 -35.99 8.64 -24.13
N ASP A 214 -35.91 8.75 -25.45
CA ASP A 214 -36.98 9.38 -26.24
C ASP A 214 -37.25 8.48 -27.44
N LEU A 215 -38.55 8.25 -27.69
CA LEU A 215 -39.18 7.33 -28.64
C LEU A 215 -39.71 6.03 -28.01
N LEU A 216 -40.89 6.16 -27.40
CA LEU A 216 -42.04 5.25 -27.60
C LEU A 216 -43.28 5.86 -26.92
N ALA A 217 -43.77 6.97 -27.49
CA ALA A 217 -45.14 7.44 -27.30
C ALA A 217 -45.82 7.41 -28.67
N SER A 218 -46.37 6.25 -29.05
CA SER A 218 -47.40 6.10 -30.10
C SER A 218 -47.81 4.64 -30.20
N ARG A 219 -48.84 4.25 -29.44
CA ARG A 219 -50.07 3.57 -29.90
C ARG A 219 -50.90 3.13 -28.72
#